data_AF-A0A553KQ08-F1
#
_entry.id   AF-A0A553KQ08-F1
#
_cell.length_a   1.000
_cell.length_b   1.000
_cell.length_c   1.000
_cell.angle_alpha   90.00
_cell.angle_beta   90.00
_cell.angle_gamma   90.00
#
_symmetry.space_group_name_H-M   'P 1'
#
loop_
_entity.id
_entity.type
_entity.pdbx_description
1 polymer ?
#
loop_
_entity_poly.entity_id
_entity_poly.type
_entity_poly.pdbx_seq_one_letter_code
_entity_poly.pdbx_strand_id
1 'polypeptide(L)'
;MISLQDIPFDPRHNIAPGQPIPAILADGRRRRIGQLRCGLVPSWAQDEKIGYKLINARAETLQEKPAFRRLFECKRCMILADGFYEWKQMDLFRKTESINGNGFMINKFQKSP
;
A
#
# COMPACT_ATOMS: atom_id res chain seq x y z
N MET A 1 20.77 0.00 14.35
CA MET A 1 19.37 0.49 14.35
C MET A 1 19.30 1.51 13.23
N ILE A 2 18.51 1.30 12.17
CA ILE A 2 18.43 2.29 11.06
C ILE A 2 17.50 3.40 11.53
N SER A 3 17.99 4.64 11.55
CA SER A 3 17.20 5.82 11.92
C SER A 3 16.28 6.20 10.75
N LEU A 4 15.06 6.64 11.03
CA LEU A 4 14.15 7.21 10.01
C LEU A 4 14.77 8.40 9.25
N GLN A 5 15.77 9.04 9.87
CA GLN A 5 16.48 10.22 9.38
C GLN A 5 17.45 9.91 8.23
N ASP A 6 17.87 8.64 8.10
CA ASP A 6 18.89 8.21 7.12
C ASP A 6 18.28 7.74 5.78
N ILE A 7 16.95 7.81 5.66
CA ILE A 7 16.24 7.43 4.44
C ILE A 7 16.20 8.68 3.55
N PRO A 8 16.74 8.66 2.32
CA PRO A 8 16.53 9.73 1.36
C PRO A 8 15.06 9.71 0.94
N PHE A 9 14.22 10.38 1.72
CA PHE A 9 12.79 10.50 1.50
C PHE A 9 12.43 11.96 1.37
N ASP A 10 12.00 12.36 0.18
CA ASP A 10 11.33 13.64 -0.03
C ASP A 10 9.90 13.52 0.54
N PRO A 11 9.48 14.38 1.49
CA PRO A 11 8.13 14.35 2.04
C PRO A 11 7.10 14.56 0.93
N ARG A 12 6.12 13.64 0.83
CA ARG A 12 5.08 13.71 -0.20
C ARG A 12 3.69 13.65 0.41
N HIS A 13 2.92 14.71 0.19
CA HIS A 13 1.53 14.79 0.63
C HIS A 13 0.55 14.02 -0.26
N ASN A 14 0.91 13.77 -1.53
CA ASN A 14 0.04 13.07 -2.49
C ASN A 14 0.84 12.00 -3.25
N ILE A 15 0.70 10.74 -2.83
CA ILE A 15 1.24 9.57 -3.51
C ILE A 15 0.09 8.88 -4.24
N ALA A 16 0.17 8.85 -5.56
CA ALA A 16 -0.82 8.25 -6.44
C ALA A 16 -0.43 6.81 -6.83
N PRO A 17 -1.39 6.00 -7.31
CA PRO A 17 -1.12 4.69 -7.90
C PRO A 17 0.03 4.72 -8.92
N GLY A 18 0.88 3.70 -8.89
CA GLY A 18 2.06 3.55 -9.75
C GLY A 18 3.31 4.29 -9.28
N GLN A 19 3.20 5.21 -8.31
CA GLN A 19 4.35 5.95 -7.80
C GLN A 19 5.11 5.17 -6.71
N PRO A 20 6.40 5.49 -6.47
CA PRO A 20 7.16 4.95 -5.34
C PRO A 20 6.54 5.35 -4.00
N ILE A 21 6.45 4.41 -3.07
CA ILE A 21 5.91 4.58 -1.72
C ILE A 21 6.86 3.94 -0.68
N PRO A 22 7.17 4.62 0.43
CA PRO A 22 8.07 4.08 1.45
C PRO A 22 7.42 2.91 2.20
N ALA A 23 8.19 1.85 2.39
CA ALA A 23 7.74 0.65 3.08
C ALA A 23 8.85 0.02 3.94
N ILE A 24 8.45 -0.52 5.09
CA ILE A 24 9.25 -1.46 5.85
C ILE A 24 9.02 -2.86 5.28
N LEU A 25 10.11 -3.48 4.85
CA LEU A 25 10.16 -4.82 4.27
C LEU A 25 10.74 -5.79 5.30
N ALA A 26 10.12 -6.96 5.44
CA ALA A 26 10.64 -8.05 6.26
C ALA A 26 10.96 -9.26 5.38
N ASP A 27 12.16 -9.83 5.54
CA ASP A 27 12.60 -11.06 4.87
C ASP A 27 12.67 -12.27 5.81
N GLY A 28 12.01 -12.16 6.97
CA GLY A 28 11.99 -13.19 8.02
C GLY A 28 13.19 -13.14 8.98
N ARG A 29 14.26 -12.40 8.65
CA ARG A 29 15.44 -12.27 9.53
C ARG A 29 15.78 -10.81 9.84
N ARG A 30 15.56 -9.91 8.88
CA ARG A 30 15.87 -8.49 9.00
C ARG A 30 14.69 -7.66 8.52
N ARG A 31 14.56 -6.48 9.13
CA ARG A 31 13.68 -5.42 8.66
C ARG A 31 14.55 -4.38 7.97
N ARG A 32 14.14 -3.94 6.79
CA ARG A 32 14.78 -2.85 6.07
C ARG A 32 13.74 -1.88 5.56
N ILE A 33 14.15 -0.63 5.37
CA ILE A 33 13.31 0.37 4.74
C ILE A 33 13.69 0.44 3.25
N GLY A 34 12.68 0.60 2.40
CA GLY A 34 12.86 0.77 0.97
C GLY A 34 11.63 1.42 0.34
N GLN A 35 11.63 1.51 -0.99
CA GLN A 35 10.49 1.98 -1.75
C GLN A 35 9.86 0.82 -2.53
N LEU A 36 8.54 0.81 -2.60
CA LEU A 36 7.75 -0.09 -3.45
C LEU A 36 6.93 0.72 -4.43
N ARG A 37 6.41 0.08 -5.49
CA ARG A 37 5.37 0.68 -6.33
C ARG A 37 4.02 0.64 -5.60
N CYS A 38 3.28 1.75 -5.60
CA CYS A 38 1.90 1.80 -5.14
C CYS A 38 0.98 1.06 -6.13
N GLY A 39 0.91 -0.25 -6.03
CA GLY A 39 0.16 -1.12 -6.93
C GLY A 39 0.95 -2.37 -7.30
N LEU A 40 0.32 -3.53 -7.14
CA LEU A 40 0.96 -4.82 -7.38
C LEU A 40 0.95 -5.20 -8.86
N VAL A 41 2.12 -5.51 -9.40
CA VAL A 41 2.25 -6.18 -10.71
C VAL A 41 2.60 -7.65 -10.48
N PRO A 42 1.65 -8.59 -10.72
CA PRO A 42 1.94 -10.01 -10.64
C PRO A 42 2.98 -10.43 -11.67
N SER A 43 3.84 -11.40 -11.34
CA SER A 43 4.92 -11.85 -12.24
C SER A 43 4.43 -12.47 -13.56
N TRP A 44 3.17 -12.89 -13.62
CA TRP A 44 2.52 -13.43 -14.81
C TRP A 44 1.84 -12.37 -15.68
N ALA A 45 1.76 -11.12 -15.21
CA ALA A 45 1.11 -10.05 -15.96
C ALA A 45 1.98 -9.62 -17.16
N GLN A 46 1.33 -9.47 -18.31
CA GLN A 46 1.98 -8.97 -19.53
C GLN A 46 2.05 -7.43 -19.58
N ASP A 47 1.19 -6.75 -18.82
CA ASP A 47 1.11 -5.28 -18.78
C ASP A 47 1.11 -4.80 -17.32
N GLU A 48 2.05 -3.90 -17.00
CA GLU A 48 2.18 -3.28 -15.67
C GLU A 48 0.97 -2.43 -15.28
N LYS A 49 0.13 -2.02 -16.25
CA LYS A 49 -1.11 -1.28 -15.98
C LYS A 49 -2.08 -2.04 -15.08
N ILE A 50 -1.97 -3.37 -14.98
CA ILE A 50 -2.74 -4.14 -14.01
C ILE A 50 -2.49 -3.67 -12.57
N GLY A 51 -1.30 -3.12 -12.29
CA GLY A 51 -0.95 -2.56 -10.99
C GLY A 51 -1.86 -1.43 -10.54
N TYR A 52 -2.43 -0.64 -11.47
CA TYR A 52 -3.39 0.41 -11.13
C TYR A 52 -4.73 -0.15 -10.61
N LYS A 53 -5.04 -1.42 -10.94
CA LYS A 53 -6.23 -2.12 -10.43
C LYS A 53 -5.95 -2.91 -9.15
N LEU A 54 -4.68 -3.14 -8.83
CA LEU A 54 -4.22 -3.95 -7.69
C LEU A 54 -3.52 -3.09 -6.63
N ILE A 55 -4.10 -1.92 -6.35
CA ILE A 55 -3.62 -1.00 -5.30
C ILE A 55 -4.04 -1.41 -3.89
N ASN A 56 -5.15 -2.15 -3.77
CA ASN A 56 -5.70 -2.62 -2.50
C ASN A 56 -5.93 -4.13 -2.55
N ALA A 57 -5.85 -4.79 -1.40
CA ALA A 57 -6.17 -6.21 -1.23
C ALA A 57 -7.19 -6.36 -0.10
N ARG A 58 -8.31 -7.05 -0.36
CA ARG A 58 -9.35 -7.30 0.65
C ARG A 58 -8.89 -8.38 1.63
N ALA A 59 -8.97 -8.10 2.92
CA ALA A 59 -8.57 -9.03 3.99
C ALA A 59 -9.22 -10.40 3.86
N GLU A 60 -10.49 -10.39 3.48
CA GLU A 60 -11.40 -11.51 3.43
C GLU A 60 -11.07 -12.50 2.31
N THR A 61 -10.46 -12.03 1.21
CA THR A 61 -10.26 -12.84 -0.01
C THR A 61 -8.82 -12.90 -0.48
N LEU A 62 -7.88 -12.23 0.19
CA LEU A 62 -6.48 -12.17 -0.26
C LEU A 62 -5.81 -13.55 -0.36
N GLN A 63 -6.26 -14.53 0.43
CA GLN A 63 -5.70 -15.89 0.42
C GLN A 63 -6.20 -16.71 -0.78
N GLU A 64 -7.30 -16.31 -1.38
CA GLU A 64 -7.91 -16.99 -2.52
C GLU A 64 -7.44 -16.41 -3.86
N LYS A 65 -7.14 -15.10 -3.88
CA LYS A 65 -6.79 -14.39 -5.12
C LYS A 65 -5.36 -14.74 -5.57
N PRO A 66 -5.15 -15.23 -6.83
CA PRO A 66 -3.82 -15.60 -7.34
C PRO A 66 -2.78 -14.48 -7.26
N ALA A 67 -3.20 -13.22 -7.39
CA ALA A 67 -2.31 -12.07 -7.28
C ALA A 67 -1.70 -11.93 -5.86
N PHE A 68 -2.43 -12.32 -4.82
CA PHE A 68 -2.05 -12.01 -3.43
C PHE A 68 -1.66 -13.24 -2.59
N ARG A 69 -2.23 -14.42 -2.86
CA ARG A 69 -2.10 -15.62 -2.02
C ARG A 69 -0.66 -15.90 -1.57
N ARG A 70 0.28 -16.01 -2.53
CA ARG A 70 1.70 -16.29 -2.22
C ARG A 70 2.38 -15.13 -1.50
N LEU A 71 2.03 -13.89 -1.85
CA LEU A 71 2.64 -12.69 -1.26
C LEU A 71 2.23 -12.50 0.19
N PHE A 72 1.02 -12.91 0.55
CA PHE A 72 0.54 -12.86 1.92
C PHE A 72 1.40 -13.71 2.87
N GLU A 73 1.86 -14.87 2.42
CA GLU A 73 2.66 -15.79 3.23
C GLU A 73 4.10 -15.32 3.40
N CYS A 74 4.73 -14.80 2.34
CA CYS A 74 6.19 -14.58 2.32
C CYS A 74 6.65 -13.15 2.00
N LYS A 75 5.77 -12.24 1.58
CA LYS A 75 6.15 -10.89 1.12
C LYS A 75 5.32 -9.78 1.77
N ARG A 76 5.04 -9.90 3.07
CA ARG A 76 4.36 -8.84 3.82
C ARG A 76 5.27 -7.62 3.96
N CYS A 77 4.68 -6.44 3.79
CA CYS A 77 5.34 -5.15 4.00
C CYS A 77 4.40 -4.21 4.75
N MET A 78 4.98 -3.13 5.25
CA MET A 78 4.27 -2.11 6.00
C MET A 78 4.53 -0.76 5.36
N ILE A 79 3.49 -0.13 4.81
CA ILE A 79 3.56 1.18 4.16
C ILE A 79 3.64 2.26 5.24
N LEU A 80 4.57 3.19 5.06
CA LEU A 80 4.73 4.35 5.91
C LEU A 80 3.89 5.51 5.35
N ALA A 81 2.97 6.03 6.15
CA ALA A 81 2.14 7.19 5.80
C ALA A 81 1.61 7.85 7.07
N ASP A 82 1.40 9.17 7.03
CA ASP A 82 0.73 9.93 8.12
C ASP A 82 -0.79 9.72 8.12
N GLY A 83 -1.35 9.34 6.96
CA GLY A 83 -2.78 9.15 6.74
C GLY A 83 -3.08 8.76 5.30
N PHE A 84 -4.37 8.68 4.97
CA PHE A 84 -4.83 8.42 3.61
C PHE A 84 -6.09 9.24 3.28
N TYR A 85 -6.33 9.47 1.99
CA TYR A 85 -7.54 10.14 1.51
C TYR A 85 -8.62 9.13 1.13
N GLU A 86 -9.87 9.48 1.41
CA GLU A 86 -11.05 8.82 0.87
C GLU A 86 -12.00 9.86 0.27
N TRP A 87 -12.76 9.45 -0.73
CA TRP A 87 -13.83 10.28 -1.28
C TRP A 87 -15.16 9.81 -0.69
N LYS A 88 -15.79 10.69 0.08
CA LYS A 88 -17.15 10.45 0.54
C LYS A 88 -18.11 10.76 -0.60
N GLN A 89 -18.91 9.76 -0.97
CA GLN A 89 -20.01 9.97 -1.89
C GLN A 89 -21.12 10.73 -1.16
N MET A 90 -21.47 11.90 -1.69
CA MET A 90 -22.68 12.64 -1.33
C MET A 90 -23.60 12.64 -2.55
N ASP A 91 -24.91 12.79 -2.33
CA ASP A 91 -25.95 12.57 -3.35
C ASP A 91 -25.74 13.34 -4.66
N LEU A 92 -24.99 14.46 -4.63
CA LEU A 92 -24.73 15.29 -5.81
C LEU A 92 -23.24 15.51 -6.14
N PHE A 93 -22.30 15.24 -5.21
CA PHE A 93 -20.87 15.52 -5.40
C PHE A 93 -19.97 14.58 -4.57
N ARG A 94 -18.68 14.50 -4.91
CA ARG A 94 -17.67 13.83 -4.08
C ARG A 94 -16.91 14.87 -3.27
N LYS A 95 -16.82 14.66 -1.95
CA LYS A 95 -15.97 15.45 -1.07
C LYS A 95 -14.77 14.60 -0.65
N THR A 96 -13.56 15.13 -0.80
CA THR A 96 -12.34 14.49 -0.28
C THR A 96 -12.27 14.70 1.23
N GLU A 97 -12.06 13.63 1.98
CA GLU A 97 -11.80 13.66 3.42
C GLU A 97 -10.41 13.05 3.69
N SER A 98 -9.60 13.73 4.51
CA SER A 98 -8.33 13.20 5.00
C SER A 98 -8.61 12.37 6.25
N ILE A 99 -8.16 11.13 6.25
CA ILE A 99 -8.23 10.23 7.41
C ILE A 99 -6.83 10.15 8.00
N ASN A 100 -6.64 10.85 9.12
CA ASN A 100 -5.39 10.84 9.87
C ASN A 100 -5.46 9.73 10.92
N GLY A 101 -4.46 8.85 10.93
CA GLY A 101 -4.30 7.85 11.96
C GLY A 101 -2.82 7.64 12.20
N ASN A 102 -2.39 7.62 13.46
CA ASN A 102 -1.04 7.20 13.85
C ASN A 102 -0.93 5.68 13.62
N GLY A 103 -0.84 5.26 12.37
CA GLY A 103 -1.08 3.88 11.97
C GLY A 103 -0.27 3.52 10.73
N PHE A 104 0.54 2.49 10.88
CA PHE A 104 1.22 1.88 9.76
C PHE A 104 0.21 1.22 8.81
N MET A 105 0.21 1.62 7.54
CA MET A 105 -0.66 1.02 6.53
C MET A 105 -0.08 -0.32 6.09
N ILE A 106 -0.52 -1.43 6.68
CA ILE A 106 -0.30 -2.74 6.06
C ILE A 106 -1.27 -2.80 4.88
N ASN A 107 -0.75 -2.53 3.68
CA ASN A 107 -1.41 -2.63 2.37
C ASN A 107 -2.96 -2.68 2.45
N LYS A 108 -3.54 -1.52 2.77
CA LYS A 108 -4.97 -1.23 3.00
C LYS A 108 -5.89 -2.47 3.11
N PHE A 109 -6.01 -3.01 4.31
CA PHE A 109 -7.13 -3.89 4.69
C PHE A 109 -8.41 -3.05 4.76
N GLN A 110 -9.13 -2.96 3.65
CA GLN A 110 -10.45 -2.33 3.65
C GLN A 110 -11.47 -3.38 4.09
N LYS A 111 -11.91 -3.33 5.36
CA LYS A 111 -13.17 -3.95 5.75
C LYS A 111 -14.28 -3.09 5.14
N SER A 112 -15.04 -3.63 4.19
CA SER A 112 -16.30 -3.00 3.78
C SER A 112 -17.27 -3.01 4.97
N PRO A 113 -18.17 -2.02 5.12
CA PRO A 113 -19.39 -2.25 5.90
C PRO A 113 -20.11 -3.52 5.42
#